data_AF-A0A7X7D8B7-F1
#
_entry.id   AF-A0A7X7D8B7-F1
#
_cell.length_a   1.000
_cell.length_b   1.000
_cell.length_c   1.000
_cell.angle_alpha   90.00
_cell.angle_beta   90.00
_cell.angle_gamma   90.00
#
_symmetry.space_group_name_H-M   'P 1'
#
loop_
_entity.id
_entity.type
_entity.pdbx_description
1 polymer ?
#
loop_
_entity_poly.entity_id
_entity_poly.type
_entity_poly.pdbx_seq_one_letter_code
_entity_poly.pdbx_strand_id
1 'polypeptide(L)'
;MLITLSGLPGSGTSTVARMVAADLGLEHLDGGTVFRGLARERGMSLSDFAREAEGDDAIDRALDDRLTQRARKGDVLVESRLAGWLVTGDSLDALRIWIECDEVERARRVAGRDHHDPDEALATNREREASERLRYQRYYGIDLADRSIYDLVLDSSEAAPDHLVALVVEAARAR
;
A
#
# COMPACT_ATOMS: atom_id res chain seq x y z
N MET A 1 2.41 18.87 3.18
CA MET A 1 2.82 17.91 2.12
C MET A 1 2.11 16.57 2.31
N LEU A 2 1.48 16.02 1.27
CA LEU A 2 0.84 14.70 1.31
C LEU A 2 1.47 13.81 0.23
N ILE A 3 1.95 12.63 0.65
CA ILE A 3 2.55 11.64 -0.24
C ILE A 3 1.82 10.31 -0.05
N THR A 4 1.54 9.59 -1.12
CA THR A 4 1.04 8.21 -1.05
C THR A 4 1.99 7.25 -1.72
N LEU A 5 2.22 6.10 -1.07
CA LEU A 5 2.92 4.98 -1.67
C LEU A 5 1.98 3.77 -1.70
N SER A 6 1.73 3.30 -2.92
CA SER A 6 0.95 2.10 -3.19
C SER A 6 1.82 1.04 -3.86
N GLY A 7 1.42 -0.22 -3.73
CA GLY A 7 2.13 -1.35 -4.32
C GLY A 7 1.61 -2.68 -3.78
N LEU A 8 2.03 -3.75 -4.43
CA LEU A 8 1.64 -5.11 -4.08
C LEU A 8 2.57 -5.70 -3.00
N PRO A 9 2.13 -6.73 -2.24
CA PRO A 9 2.98 -7.38 -1.25
C PRO A 9 4.31 -7.84 -1.86
N GLY A 10 5.42 -7.53 -1.20
CA GLY A 10 6.76 -7.86 -1.69
C GLY A 10 7.38 -6.84 -2.66
N SER A 11 6.66 -5.79 -3.08
CA SER A 11 7.22 -4.73 -3.94
C SER A 11 8.24 -3.83 -3.23
N GLY A 12 8.38 -3.91 -1.92
CA GLY A 12 9.26 -3.01 -1.16
C GLY A 12 8.65 -1.64 -0.85
N THR A 13 7.34 -1.44 -1.09
CA THR A 13 6.61 -0.21 -0.73
C THR A 13 6.88 0.23 0.71
N SER A 14 6.81 -0.67 1.70
CA SER A 14 7.04 -0.33 3.10
C SER A 14 8.47 0.15 3.40
N THR A 15 9.45 -0.41 2.71
CA THR A 15 10.84 0.02 2.83
C THR A 15 11.01 1.43 2.31
N VAL A 16 10.53 1.70 1.07
CA VAL A 16 10.63 3.02 0.45
C VAL A 16 9.83 4.06 1.25
N ALA A 17 8.60 3.72 1.67
CA ALA A 17 7.72 4.60 2.45
C ALA A 17 8.38 5.08 3.74
N ARG A 18 8.95 4.15 4.52
CA ARG A 18 9.66 4.47 5.76
C ARG A 18 10.88 5.37 5.52
N MET A 19 11.64 5.10 4.46
CA MET A 19 12.86 5.86 4.15
C MET A 19 12.54 7.27 3.63
N VAL A 20 11.54 7.41 2.76
CA VAL A 20 11.06 8.71 2.27
C VAL A 20 10.48 9.54 3.41
N ALA A 21 9.65 8.94 4.27
CA ALA A 21 9.09 9.65 5.42
C ALA A 21 10.18 10.15 6.37
N ALA A 22 11.21 9.34 6.62
CA ALA A 22 12.35 9.74 7.43
C ALA A 22 13.17 10.88 6.80
N ASP A 23 13.44 10.84 5.49
CA ASP A 23 14.20 11.89 4.79
C ASP A 23 13.45 13.23 4.77
N LEU A 24 12.14 13.19 4.53
CA LEU A 24 11.30 14.38 4.44
C LEU A 24 10.76 14.86 5.80
N GLY A 25 11.03 14.13 6.88
CA GLY A 25 10.51 14.44 8.22
C GLY A 25 8.99 14.34 8.33
N LEU A 26 8.36 13.45 7.56
CA LEU A 26 6.91 13.22 7.55
C LEU A 26 6.51 12.12 8.52
N GLU A 27 5.29 12.21 9.05
CA GLU A 27 4.65 11.05 9.68
C GLU A 27 4.46 9.93 8.65
N HIS A 28 4.76 8.69 9.01
CA HIS A 28 4.48 7.52 8.18
C HIS A 28 3.25 6.78 8.73
N LEU A 29 2.17 6.77 7.96
CA LEU A 29 0.96 6.02 8.27
C LEU A 29 0.88 4.75 7.42
N ASP A 30 1.20 3.62 8.03
CA ASP A 30 1.10 2.28 7.44
C ASP A 30 -0.32 1.70 7.61
N GLY A 31 -0.99 1.40 6.49
CA GLY A 31 -2.30 0.77 6.47
C GLY A 31 -2.36 -0.59 7.16
N GLY A 32 -1.30 -1.39 7.12
CA GLY A 32 -1.20 -2.63 7.88
C GLY A 32 -1.21 -2.40 9.39
N THR A 33 -0.56 -1.33 9.86
CA THR A 33 -0.57 -0.92 11.26
C THR A 33 -1.93 -0.39 11.68
N VAL A 34 -2.60 0.39 10.83
CA VAL A 34 -3.98 0.85 11.07
C VAL A 34 -4.94 -0.33 11.15
N PHE A 35 -4.82 -1.31 10.23
CA PHE A 35 -5.63 -2.53 10.22
C PHE A 35 -5.44 -3.37 11.49
N ARG A 36 -4.20 -3.55 11.94
CA ARG A 36 -3.91 -4.20 13.24
C ARG A 36 -4.47 -3.43 14.42
N GLY A 37 -4.51 -2.10 14.36
CA GLY A 37 -5.17 -1.26 15.37
C GLY A 37 -6.67 -1.53 15.45
N LEU A 38 -7.35 -1.57 14.30
CA LEU A 38 -8.77 -1.88 14.19
C LEU A 38 -9.13 -3.27 14.77
N ALA A 39 -8.28 -4.28 14.53
CA ALA A 39 -8.46 -5.61 15.10
C ALA A 39 -8.42 -5.58 16.65
N ARG A 40 -7.44 -4.85 17.22
CA ARG A 40 -7.29 -4.72 18.67
C ARG A 40 -8.45 -4.00 19.33
N GLU A 41 -8.97 -2.95 18.70
CA GLU A 41 -10.13 -2.20 19.21
C GLU A 41 -11.40 -3.05 19.29
N ARG A 42 -11.52 -4.06 18.41
CA ARG A 42 -12.61 -5.04 18.44
C ARG A 42 -12.32 -6.25 19.33
N GLY A 43 -11.15 -6.31 19.97
CA GLY A 43 -10.75 -7.46 20.79
C GLY A 43 -10.52 -8.75 19.99
N MET A 44 -10.22 -8.64 18.69
CA MET A 44 -10.04 -9.77 17.79
C MET A 44 -8.57 -10.06 17.51
N SER A 45 -8.26 -11.32 17.19
CA SER A 45 -6.98 -11.68 16.61
C SER A 45 -6.86 -11.10 15.19
N LEU A 46 -5.64 -10.83 14.72
CA LEU A 46 -5.43 -10.35 13.35
C LEU A 46 -5.96 -11.34 12.30
N SER A 47 -5.83 -12.64 12.56
CA SER A 47 -6.30 -13.68 11.65
C SER A 47 -7.83 -13.72 11.55
N ASP A 48 -8.53 -13.58 12.68
CA ASP A 48 -10.00 -13.58 12.67
C ASP A 48 -10.54 -12.30 12.05
N PHE A 49 -9.91 -11.17 12.35
CA PHE A 49 -10.28 -9.88 11.76
C PHE A 49 -10.06 -9.86 10.23
N ALA A 50 -8.98 -10.47 9.74
CA ALA A 50 -8.73 -10.63 8.30
C ALA A 50 -9.79 -11.50 7.63
N ARG A 51 -10.19 -12.62 8.26
CA ARG A 51 -11.25 -13.49 7.73
C ARG A 51 -12.61 -12.80 7.68
N GLU A 52 -12.91 -11.96 8.68
CA GLU A 52 -14.14 -11.15 8.69
C GLU A 52 -14.12 -10.11 7.56
N ALA A 53 -12.98 -9.45 7.34
CA ALA A 53 -12.82 -8.45 6.27
C ALA A 53 -13.02 -9.02 4.84
N GLU A 54 -12.83 -10.34 4.64
CA GLU A 54 -13.10 -10.98 3.36
C GLU A 54 -14.60 -11.04 3.02
N GLY A 55 -15.46 -11.08 4.05
CA GLY A 55 -16.92 -11.18 3.92
C GLY A 55 -17.70 -9.89 4.20
N ASP A 56 -17.06 -8.90 4.82
CA ASP A 56 -17.67 -7.63 5.25
C ASP A 56 -16.83 -6.42 4.81
N ASP A 57 -17.41 -5.59 3.93
CA ASP A 57 -16.76 -4.38 3.44
C ASP A 57 -16.67 -3.27 4.50
N ALA A 58 -17.38 -3.37 5.62
CA ALA A 58 -17.31 -2.40 6.71
C ALA A 58 -15.91 -2.30 7.33
N ILE A 59 -15.15 -3.40 7.35
CA ILE A 59 -13.77 -3.39 7.85
C ILE A 59 -12.85 -2.63 6.89
N ASP A 60 -12.91 -2.94 5.59
CA ASP A 60 -12.12 -2.25 4.57
C ASP A 60 -12.50 -0.75 4.54
N ARG A 61 -13.78 -0.40 4.59
CA ARG A 61 -14.25 1.00 4.70
C ARG A 61 -13.72 1.71 5.94
N ALA A 62 -13.72 1.04 7.10
CA ALA A 62 -13.20 1.64 8.33
C ALA A 62 -11.69 1.88 8.27
N LEU A 63 -10.93 1.02 7.58
CA LEU A 63 -9.52 1.26 7.28
C LEU A 63 -9.37 2.47 6.36
N ASP A 64 -10.09 2.48 5.24
CA ASP A 64 -10.04 3.53 4.23
C ASP A 64 -10.40 4.90 4.82
N ASP A 65 -11.43 4.96 5.65
CA ASP A 65 -11.85 6.17 6.36
C ASP A 65 -10.74 6.71 7.26
N ARG A 66 -10.04 5.84 8.01
CA ARG A 66 -8.93 6.26 8.88
C ARG A 66 -7.75 6.80 8.10
N LEU A 67 -7.37 6.11 7.03
CA LEU A 67 -6.27 6.54 6.15
C LEU A 67 -6.60 7.90 5.53
N THR A 68 -7.81 8.05 5.00
CA THR A 68 -8.27 9.28 4.33
C THR A 68 -8.42 10.44 5.33
N GLN A 69 -8.99 10.19 6.52
CA GLN A 69 -9.10 11.21 7.57
C GLN A 69 -7.74 11.73 8.02
N ARG A 70 -6.72 10.86 8.12
CA ARG A 70 -5.36 11.32 8.43
C ARG A 70 -4.73 12.04 7.25
N ALA A 71 -4.92 11.55 6.01
CA ALA A 71 -4.43 12.20 4.79
C ALA A 71 -4.92 13.64 4.64
N ARG A 72 -6.20 13.92 4.94
CA ARG A 72 -6.81 15.27 4.90
C ARG A 72 -6.09 16.31 5.73
N LYS A 73 -5.37 15.90 6.79
CA LYS A 73 -4.62 16.83 7.65
C LYS A 73 -3.29 17.27 7.03
N GLY A 74 -2.83 16.61 5.97
CA GLY A 74 -1.52 16.83 5.38
C GLY A 74 -0.36 16.38 6.27
N ASP A 75 0.85 16.69 5.83
CA ASP A 75 2.14 16.39 6.51
C ASP A 75 2.24 14.92 6.93
N VAL A 76 1.98 14.05 5.96
CA VAL A 76 1.97 12.60 6.14
C VAL A 76 2.30 11.88 4.84
N LEU A 77 3.00 10.77 4.97
CA LEU A 77 3.12 9.74 3.96
C LEU A 77 2.17 8.60 4.32
N VAL A 78 1.18 8.35 3.46
CA VAL A 78 0.22 7.25 3.63
C VAL A 78 0.64 6.07 2.76
N GLU A 79 0.88 4.94 3.40
CA GLU A 79 1.22 3.69 2.75
C GLU A 79 0.03 2.73 2.83
N SER A 80 -0.52 2.36 1.68
CA SER A 80 -1.44 1.24 1.55
C SER A 80 -1.59 0.87 0.08
N ARG A 81 -2.10 -0.33 -0.19
CA ARG A 81 -2.35 -0.76 -1.58
C ARG A 81 -3.25 0.20 -2.35
N LEU A 82 -4.24 0.79 -1.68
CA LEU A 82 -5.19 1.73 -2.26
C LEU A 82 -4.89 3.20 -1.95
N ALA A 83 -3.79 3.53 -1.26
CA ALA A 83 -3.55 4.90 -0.78
C ALA A 83 -3.66 5.96 -1.88
N GLY A 84 -3.08 5.72 -3.06
CA GLY A 84 -3.21 6.62 -4.22
C GLY A 84 -4.66 6.78 -4.69
N TRP A 85 -5.44 5.69 -4.71
CA TRP A 85 -6.85 5.71 -5.08
C TRP A 85 -7.72 6.42 -4.06
N LEU A 86 -7.49 6.20 -2.76
CA LEU A 86 -8.24 6.83 -1.68
C LEU A 86 -8.12 8.36 -1.73
N VAL A 87 -6.89 8.88 -1.84
CA VAL A 87 -6.67 10.33 -1.92
C VAL A 87 -7.17 10.93 -3.24
N THR A 88 -7.15 10.15 -4.33
CA THR A 88 -7.72 10.58 -5.62
C THR A 88 -9.24 10.68 -5.55
N GLY A 89 -9.92 9.67 -4.98
CA GLY A 89 -11.37 9.69 -4.80
C GLY A 89 -11.84 10.81 -3.88
N ASP A 90 -11.03 11.18 -2.88
CA ASP A 90 -11.29 12.30 -1.96
C ASP A 90 -10.77 13.65 -2.49
N SER A 91 -10.26 13.70 -3.73
CA SER A 91 -9.77 14.91 -4.41
C SER A 91 -8.70 15.68 -3.61
N LEU A 92 -7.83 14.96 -2.89
CA LEU A 92 -6.75 15.57 -2.12
C LEU A 92 -5.52 15.81 -3.02
N ASP A 93 -4.89 16.97 -2.87
CA ASP A 93 -3.62 17.26 -3.53
C ASP A 93 -2.49 16.43 -2.86
N ALA A 94 -2.04 15.40 -3.57
CA ALA A 94 -1.03 14.46 -3.13
C ALA A 94 -0.04 14.15 -4.25
N LEU A 95 1.22 13.89 -3.88
CA LEU A 95 2.14 13.15 -4.74
C LEU A 95 1.82 11.66 -4.62
N ARG A 96 1.34 11.06 -5.71
CA ARG A 96 0.87 9.66 -5.74
C ARG A 96 1.91 8.77 -6.43
N ILE A 97 2.48 7.83 -5.68
CA ILE A 97 3.51 6.91 -6.19
C ILE A 97 3.03 5.46 -6.14
N TRP A 98 3.25 4.73 -7.24
CA TRP A 98 3.15 3.28 -7.29
C TRP A 98 4.54 2.65 -7.34
N ILE A 99 4.78 1.67 -6.47
CA ILE A 99 5.97 0.82 -6.50
C ILE A 99 5.61 -0.50 -7.17
N GLU A 100 6.11 -0.67 -8.39
CA GLU A 100 6.01 -1.89 -9.18
C GLU A 100 7.12 -2.88 -8.82
N CYS A 101 6.85 -4.16 -9.02
CA CYS A 101 7.86 -5.21 -8.89
C CYS A 101 7.39 -6.47 -9.61
N ASP A 102 8.30 -7.14 -10.30
CA ASP A 102 8.07 -8.45 -10.90
C ASP A 102 7.46 -9.45 -9.89
N GLU A 103 6.47 -10.22 -10.32
CA GLU A 103 5.72 -11.10 -9.44
C GLU A 103 6.57 -12.22 -8.81
N VAL A 104 7.58 -12.71 -9.54
CA VAL A 104 8.50 -13.74 -9.04
C VAL A 104 9.42 -13.14 -7.99
N GLU A 105 9.92 -11.92 -8.22
CA GLU A 105 10.71 -11.21 -7.21
C GLU A 105 9.87 -10.85 -5.97
N ARG A 106 8.61 -10.43 -6.14
CA ARG A 106 7.68 -10.24 -5.02
C ARG A 106 7.50 -11.52 -4.22
N ALA A 107 7.24 -12.64 -4.89
CA ALA A 107 7.08 -13.95 -4.26
C ALA A 107 8.36 -14.37 -3.51
N ARG A 108 9.54 -14.21 -4.12
CA ARG A 108 10.83 -14.47 -3.48
C ARG A 108 11.04 -13.65 -2.21
N ARG A 109 10.70 -12.36 -2.22
CA ARG A 109 10.79 -11.46 -1.06
C ARG A 109 9.81 -11.85 0.04
N VAL A 110 8.58 -12.20 -0.31
CA VAL A 110 7.56 -12.68 0.62
C VAL A 110 8.00 -14.01 1.26
N ALA A 111 8.42 -14.97 0.45
CA ALA A 111 8.94 -16.27 0.88
C ALA A 111 10.12 -16.12 1.85
N GLY A 112 11.09 -15.26 1.52
CA GLY A 112 12.23 -14.98 2.38
C GLY A 112 11.86 -14.34 3.72
N ARG A 113 10.84 -13.47 3.74
CA ARG A 113 10.33 -12.84 4.97
C ARG A 113 9.55 -13.80 5.85
N ASP A 114 8.72 -14.63 5.24
CA ASP A 114 7.74 -15.47 5.93
C ASP A 114 8.25 -16.92 6.12
N HIS A 115 9.47 -17.22 5.67
CA HIS A 115 10.11 -18.53 5.68
C HIS A 115 9.31 -19.62 4.97
N HIS A 116 8.74 -19.28 3.81
CA HIS A 116 7.98 -20.18 2.94
C HIS A 116 8.73 -20.52 1.66
N ASP A 117 8.21 -21.47 0.88
CA ASP A 117 8.70 -21.76 -0.46
C ASP A 117 8.31 -20.65 -1.46
N PRO A 118 9.22 -20.23 -2.38
CA PRO A 118 8.92 -19.21 -3.38
C PRO A 118 7.75 -19.52 -4.31
N ASP A 119 7.56 -20.78 -4.72
CA ASP A 119 6.47 -21.17 -5.62
C ASP A 119 5.13 -21.15 -4.87
N GLU A 120 5.12 -21.58 -3.61
CA GLU A 120 3.95 -21.44 -2.73
C GLU A 120 3.57 -19.97 -2.49
N ALA A 121 4.57 -19.11 -2.25
CA ALA A 121 4.36 -17.67 -2.10
C ALA A 121 3.82 -17.04 -3.39
N LEU A 122 4.30 -17.47 -4.56
CA LEU A 122 3.80 -17.00 -5.85
C LEU A 122 2.33 -17.38 -6.07
N ALA A 123 1.98 -18.63 -5.82
CA ALA A 123 0.60 -19.10 -5.92
C ALA A 123 -0.33 -18.32 -4.97
N THR A 124 0.08 -18.18 -3.70
CA THR A 124 -0.66 -17.44 -2.67
C THR A 124 -0.86 -15.97 -3.06
N ASN A 125 0.19 -15.31 -3.58
CA ASN A 125 0.09 -13.92 -4.03
C ASN A 125 -0.89 -13.77 -5.20
N ARG A 126 -0.83 -14.65 -6.19
CA ARG A 126 -1.75 -14.63 -7.35
C ARG A 126 -3.21 -14.84 -6.94
N GLU A 127 -3.48 -15.79 -6.05
CA GLU A 127 -4.83 -16.02 -5.52
C GLU A 127 -5.35 -14.80 -4.77
N ARG A 128 -4.52 -14.23 -3.90
CA ARG A 128 -4.85 -13.03 -3.14
C ARG A 128 -5.12 -11.83 -4.06
N GLU A 129 -4.26 -11.59 -5.04
CA GLU A 129 -4.42 -10.49 -5.99
C GLU A 129 -5.68 -10.65 -6.86
N ALA A 130 -6.00 -11.87 -7.28
CA ALA A 130 -7.23 -12.15 -8.03
C ALA A 130 -8.49 -11.86 -7.19
N SER A 131 -8.49 -12.29 -5.92
CA SER A 131 -9.57 -12.02 -4.97
C SER A 131 -9.72 -10.52 -4.68
N GLU A 132 -8.61 -9.84 -4.40
CA GLU A 132 -8.58 -8.40 -4.13
C GLU A 132 -9.02 -7.58 -5.34
N ARG A 133 -8.61 -7.94 -6.57
CA ARG A 133 -9.06 -7.27 -7.80
C ARG A 133 -10.58 -7.34 -7.96
N LEU A 134 -11.18 -8.52 -7.75
CA LEU A 134 -12.65 -8.67 -7.79
C LEU A 134 -13.32 -7.80 -6.71
N ARG A 135 -12.75 -7.78 -5.50
CA ARG A 135 -13.25 -6.99 -4.38
C ARG A 135 -13.19 -5.48 -4.67
N TYR A 136 -12.05 -5.00 -5.15
CA TYR A 136 -11.82 -3.59 -5.46
C TYR A 136 -12.71 -3.10 -6.60
N GLN A 137 -12.85 -3.89 -7.65
CA GLN A 137 -13.76 -3.55 -8.74
C GLN A 137 -15.22 -3.53 -8.29
N ARG A 138 -15.65 -4.52 -7.49
CA ARG A 138 -17.05 -4.63 -7.04
C ARG A 138 -17.46 -3.53 -6.07
N TYR A 139 -16.62 -3.22 -5.09
CA TYR A 139 -16.99 -2.31 -4.00
C TYR A 139 -16.59 -0.86 -4.24
N TYR A 140 -15.54 -0.64 -5.03
CA TYR A 140 -14.96 0.69 -5.24
C TYR A 140 -14.97 1.13 -6.71
N GLY A 141 -15.25 0.22 -7.65
CA GLY A 141 -15.06 0.51 -9.07
C GLY A 141 -13.61 0.74 -9.47
N ILE A 142 -12.66 0.32 -8.63
CA ILE A 142 -11.22 0.53 -8.84
C ILE A 142 -10.65 -0.64 -9.64
N ASP A 143 -10.01 -0.34 -10.76
CA ASP A 143 -9.11 -1.27 -11.44
C ASP A 143 -7.69 -1.08 -10.90
N LEU A 144 -7.21 -2.05 -10.12
CA LEU A 144 -5.86 -2.01 -9.60
C LEU A 144 -4.79 -2.28 -10.68
N ALA A 145 -5.11 -2.44 -11.95
CA ALA A 145 -4.15 -2.38 -13.06
C ALA A 145 -4.03 -0.97 -13.66
N ASP A 146 -5.01 -0.09 -13.40
CA ASP A 146 -4.94 1.30 -13.85
C ASP A 146 -3.89 2.06 -13.02
N ARG A 147 -2.92 2.65 -13.73
CA ARG A 147 -1.83 3.44 -13.14
C ARG A 147 -1.95 4.92 -13.46
N SER A 148 -2.96 5.33 -14.20
CA SER A 148 -3.13 6.71 -14.70
C SER A 148 -3.28 7.74 -13.58
N ILE A 149 -3.70 7.31 -12.38
CA ILE A 149 -3.80 8.16 -11.20
C ILE A 149 -2.46 8.43 -10.51
N TYR A 150 -1.38 7.72 -10.84
CA TYR A 150 -0.10 7.89 -10.16
C TYR A 150 0.77 8.91 -10.91
N ASP A 151 1.35 9.82 -10.15
CA ASP A 151 2.30 10.80 -10.69
C ASP A 151 3.65 10.13 -11.00
N LEU A 152 4.01 9.08 -10.24
CA LEU A 152 5.20 8.25 -10.46
C LEU A 152 4.87 6.76 -10.37
N VAL A 153 5.42 5.99 -11.30
CA VAL A 153 5.43 4.52 -11.27
C VAL A 153 6.90 4.09 -11.28
N LEU A 154 7.35 3.49 -10.18
CA LEU A 154 8.76 3.15 -9.96
C LEU A 154 8.93 1.64 -9.86
N ASP A 155 9.87 1.07 -10.60
CA ASP A 155 10.14 -0.37 -10.59
C ASP A 155 11.24 -0.71 -9.57
N SER A 156 10.91 -1.59 -8.64
CA SER A 156 11.80 -2.07 -7.58
C SER A 156 12.43 -3.43 -7.85
N SER A 157 12.18 -4.04 -9.01
CA SER A 157 12.65 -5.41 -9.32
C SER A 157 14.17 -5.49 -9.27
N GLU A 158 14.85 -4.53 -9.89
CA GLU A 158 16.32 -4.46 -9.92
C GLU A 158 16.87 -3.21 -9.23
N ALA A 159 16.04 -2.18 -9.00
CA ALA A 159 16.48 -0.93 -8.41
C ALA A 159 16.72 -1.07 -6.90
N ALA A 160 17.84 -0.51 -6.44
CA ALA A 160 18.11 -0.38 -5.02
C ALA A 160 17.11 0.59 -4.34
N PRO A 161 16.68 0.33 -3.09
CA PRO A 161 15.75 1.20 -2.37
C PRO A 161 16.19 2.66 -2.32
N ASP A 162 17.48 2.93 -2.10
CA ASP A 162 18.03 4.29 -2.03
C ASP A 162 17.80 5.10 -3.32
N HIS A 163 17.88 4.43 -4.47
CA HIS A 163 17.61 5.08 -5.75
C HIS A 163 16.13 5.48 -5.87
N LEU A 164 15.21 4.58 -5.51
CA LEU A 164 13.77 4.87 -5.53
C LEU A 164 13.42 5.99 -4.55
N VAL A 165 14.01 5.98 -3.36
CA VAL A 165 13.84 7.03 -2.35
C VAL A 165 14.29 8.37 -2.91
N ALA A 166 15.45 8.44 -3.55
CA ALA A 166 15.96 9.69 -4.15
C ALA A 166 14.98 10.26 -5.18
N LEU A 167 14.42 9.43 -6.06
CA LEU A 167 13.43 9.86 -7.06
C LEU A 167 12.15 10.41 -6.42
N VAL A 168 11.64 9.74 -5.38
CA VAL A 168 10.45 10.19 -4.67
C VAL A 168 10.69 11.51 -3.94
N VAL A 169 11.85 11.64 -3.27
CA VAL A 169 12.23 12.85 -2.54
C VAL A 169 12.43 14.03 -3.48
N GLU A 170 13.08 13.82 -4.63
CA GLU A 170 13.24 14.85 -5.66
C GLU A 170 11.88 15.35 -6.17
N ALA A 171 10.99 14.42 -6.53
CA ALA A 171 9.64 14.76 -6.99
C ALA A 171 8.82 15.48 -5.90
N ALA A 172 8.95 15.08 -4.63
CA ALA A 172 8.26 15.72 -3.52
C ALA A 172 8.73 17.16 -3.27
N ARG A 173 10.03 17.43 -3.47
CA ARG A 173 10.62 18.78 -3.29
C ARG A 173 10.38 19.70 -4.50
N ALA A 174 10.03 19.14 -5.65
CA ALA A 174 9.74 19.90 -6.87
C ALA A 174 8.28 20.41 -6.97
N ARG A 175 7.41 19.99 -6.05
CA ARG A 175 6.02 20.47 -5.92
C ARG A 175 5.96 21.68 -5.00
#